data_AF-A0A962C2T4-F1
#
_entry.id   AF-A0A962C2T4-F1
#
_cell.length_a   1.000
_cell.length_b   1.000
_cell.length_c   1.000
_cell.angle_alpha   90.00
_cell.angle_beta   90.00
_cell.angle_gamma   90.00
#
_symmetry.space_group_name_H-M   'P 1'
#
loop_
_entity.id
_entity.type
_entity.pdbx_description
1 polymer ?
#
loop_
_entity_poly.entity_id
_entity_poly.type
_entity_poly.pdbx_seq_one_letter_code
_entity_poly.pdbx_strand_id
1 'polypeptide(L)'
;YASAGALAEDVERHLCNQPVLAHPPSRLYRTRKFVARHRGGVTLSIIALTAILAALGMALWQTHVARSQALRANAMRDFMFDVFAQAEPGAPRLKPPSVAEIVEDAIVRARDGSYGDTRASVELQTRLGAVLRAQSAIPQARNYLTQVYQQAKDQLGASDDLTLDAAAELVDTLVLAGDGKAARALSDELLARTTTQAGRHTGALLLSSTVAGRQGDYPRAVADAREAVRSARSLGDEDRLAQALTANAQALIHVSALKEAARLTEELLQLQTRRFGPMHLHVADAHQGLSIIQRRLGDLDAAREHARKALEIAEAVLPENHHKRSKYINAMMMVQIAQHDFPAALGSAQASLQIDRHIYGPDQPEVANDLNNLGAIQLRLGDCAQAAQSLQQALAISVKRDGADHPRSLRTQFNYGAALACSGAFSEGASQIRSAAETIESAPRPDLEEAAAAWEKLARLHLDRNEPDAALPLLDHMDALLAKLENPPLYWPGRMATLRAHALLLAAKPKQALALLEAMGAEADRNLDIELPVEAALLRAVAATELGAPDAADQARLARNKLAALQHPSARLGRLAARLPAER
;
A
#
# COMPACT_ATOMS: atom_id res chain seq x y z
N TYR A 1 -90.10 28.94 11.95
CA TYR A 1 -90.21 28.51 13.36
C TYR A 1 -91.67 28.58 13.80
N ALA A 2 -92.14 27.62 14.60
CA ALA A 2 -93.55 27.54 15.03
C ALA A 2 -93.88 28.44 16.25
N SER A 3 -92.87 28.95 16.97
CA SER A 3 -93.02 29.90 18.07
C SER A 3 -91.72 30.69 18.30
N ALA A 4 -91.78 31.79 19.06
CA ALA A 4 -90.59 32.52 19.49
C ALA A 4 -89.65 31.64 20.35
N GLY A 5 -90.21 30.72 21.13
CA GLY A 5 -89.44 29.74 21.91
C GLY A 5 -88.64 28.78 21.03
N ALA A 6 -89.21 28.31 19.91
CA ALA A 6 -88.49 27.44 18.97
C ALA A 6 -87.32 28.16 18.26
N LEU A 7 -87.45 29.46 17.99
CA LEU A 7 -86.35 30.28 17.48
C LEU A 7 -85.28 30.50 18.56
N ALA A 8 -85.68 30.81 19.80
CA ALA A 8 -84.76 31.02 20.91
C ALA A 8 -83.94 29.76 21.21
N GLU A 9 -84.57 28.57 21.20
CA GLU A 9 -83.87 27.29 21.39
C GLU A 9 -82.84 27.03 20.28
N ASP A 10 -83.16 27.36 19.03
CA ASP A 10 -82.24 27.20 17.92
C ASP A 10 -81.10 28.23 17.93
N VAL A 11 -81.33 29.43 18.46
CA VAL A 11 -80.27 30.42 18.74
C VAL A 11 -79.36 29.93 19.87
N GLU A 12 -79.91 29.41 20.98
CA GLU A 12 -79.11 28.82 22.07
C GLU A 12 -78.29 27.63 21.59
N ARG A 13 -78.89 26.71 20.81
CA ARG A 13 -78.18 25.62 20.16
C ARG A 13 -77.06 26.14 19.28
N HIS A 14 -77.29 27.18 18.49
CA HIS A 14 -76.25 27.78 17.66
C HIS A 14 -75.08 28.30 18.49
N LEU A 15 -75.36 29.07 19.57
CA LEU A 15 -74.39 29.66 20.50
C LEU A 15 -73.58 28.60 21.24
N CYS A 16 -74.20 27.48 21.65
CA CYS A 16 -73.53 26.35 22.29
C CYS A 16 -72.89 25.36 21.31
N ASN A 17 -72.76 25.71 20.03
CA ASN A 17 -72.24 24.84 18.97
C ASN A 17 -72.96 23.49 18.83
N GLN A 18 -74.27 23.47 19.07
CA GLN A 18 -75.15 22.36 18.76
C GLN A 18 -75.82 22.54 17.37
N PRO A 19 -76.24 21.45 16.70
CA PRO A 19 -77.00 21.56 15.46
C PRO A 19 -78.38 22.19 15.69
N VAL A 20 -78.71 23.17 14.86
CA VAL A 20 -80.03 23.85 14.77
C VAL A 20 -81.06 22.90 14.14
N LEU A 21 -82.30 22.91 14.62
CA LEU A 21 -83.40 22.02 14.21
C LEU A 21 -84.25 22.58 13.05
N ALA A 22 -84.11 23.88 12.75
CA ALA A 22 -84.85 24.58 11.70
C ALA A 22 -84.78 23.95 10.29
N HIS A 23 -83.80 23.08 10.03
CA HIS A 23 -83.69 22.29 8.82
C HIS A 23 -82.98 20.97 9.14
N PRO A 24 -83.32 19.81 8.52
CA PRO A 24 -82.57 18.57 8.71
C PRO A 24 -81.07 18.83 8.45
N PRO A 25 -80.21 18.71 9.46
CA PRO A 25 -78.82 19.12 9.34
C PRO A 25 -78.02 18.09 8.54
N SER A 26 -77.26 18.55 7.55
CA SER A 26 -76.37 17.68 6.77
C SER A 26 -75.32 17.01 7.67
N ARG A 27 -74.82 15.83 7.26
CA ARG A 27 -73.76 15.12 7.99
C ARG A 27 -72.54 16.02 8.20
N LEU A 28 -72.16 16.80 7.18
CA LEU A 28 -71.06 17.76 7.24
C LEU A 28 -71.28 18.85 8.29
N TYR A 29 -72.50 19.40 8.38
CA TYR A 29 -72.84 20.44 9.34
C TYR A 29 -72.77 19.92 10.79
N ARG A 30 -73.31 18.72 11.04
CA ARG A 30 -73.21 18.08 12.36
C ARG A 30 -71.77 17.79 12.75
N THR A 31 -70.95 17.28 11.82
CA THR A 31 -69.53 17.02 12.06
C THR A 31 -68.78 18.32 12.39
N ARG A 32 -69.04 19.41 11.66
CA ARG A 32 -68.41 20.72 11.94
C ARG A 32 -68.77 21.25 13.33
N LYS A 33 -70.04 21.18 13.73
CA LYS A 33 -70.48 21.57 15.08
C LYS A 33 -69.89 20.65 16.16
N PHE A 34 -69.80 19.34 15.91
CA PHE A 34 -69.15 18.39 16.81
C PHE A 34 -67.65 18.68 17.01
N VAL A 35 -66.91 18.96 15.93
CA VAL A 35 -65.50 19.36 15.99
C VAL A 35 -65.33 20.67 16.75
N ALA A 36 -66.21 21.65 16.52
CA ALA A 36 -66.18 22.93 17.24
C ALA A 36 -66.41 22.77 18.76
N ARG A 37 -67.23 21.81 19.18
CA ARG A 37 -67.51 21.53 20.60
C ARG A 37 -66.42 20.70 21.30
N HIS A 38 -65.76 19.80 20.59
CA HIS A 38 -64.77 18.89 21.17
C HIS A 38 -63.36 19.06 20.58
N ARG A 39 -62.94 20.32 20.34
CA ARG A 39 -61.65 20.63 19.69
C ARG A 39 -60.48 19.87 20.32
N GLY A 40 -60.38 19.82 21.65
CA GLY A 40 -59.31 19.10 22.35
C GLY A 40 -59.34 17.59 22.08
N GLY A 41 -60.50 16.94 22.23
CA GLY A 41 -60.64 15.48 22.03
C GLY A 41 -60.46 15.05 20.57
N VAL A 42 -60.95 15.86 19.62
CA VAL A 42 -60.75 15.61 18.18
C VAL A 42 -59.28 15.77 17.80
N THR A 43 -58.62 16.83 18.25
CA THR A 43 -57.18 17.03 17.99
C THR A 43 -56.35 15.87 18.54
N LEU A 44 -56.62 15.42 19.78
CA LEU A 44 -55.91 14.27 20.38
C LEU A 44 -56.14 12.99 19.57
N SER A 45 -57.36 12.76 19.09
CA SER A 45 -57.71 11.59 18.27
C SER A 45 -57.00 11.62 16.90
N ILE A 46 -56.89 12.79 16.28
CA ILE A 46 -56.16 12.97 15.02
C ILE A 46 -54.66 12.72 15.24
N ILE A 47 -54.06 13.25 16.31
CA ILE A 47 -52.66 12.99 16.65
C ILE A 47 -52.42 11.49 16.86
N ALA A 48 -53.28 10.82 17.64
CA ALA A 48 -53.16 9.39 17.90
C ALA A 48 -53.29 8.57 16.60
N LEU A 49 -54.26 8.90 15.74
CA LEU A 49 -54.44 8.22 14.45
C LEU A 49 -53.22 8.42 13.54
N THR A 50 -52.66 9.63 13.50
CA THR A 50 -51.48 9.95 12.69
C THR A 50 -50.25 9.20 13.20
N ALA A 51 -50.07 9.11 14.51
CA ALA A 51 -48.99 8.32 15.13
C ALA A 51 -49.13 6.83 14.83
N ILE A 52 -50.34 6.27 14.88
CA ILE A 52 -50.60 4.87 14.51
C ILE A 52 -50.29 4.62 13.04
N LEU A 53 -50.73 5.51 12.13
CA LEU A 53 -50.45 5.38 10.70
C LEU A 53 -48.95 5.51 10.39
N ALA A 54 -48.24 6.42 11.07
CA ALA A 54 -46.80 6.56 10.95
C ALA A 54 -46.07 5.32 11.48
N ALA A 55 -46.47 4.79 12.64
CA ALA A 55 -45.91 3.57 13.21
C ALA A 55 -46.18 2.34 12.32
N LEU A 56 -47.38 2.23 11.76
CA LEU A 56 -47.74 1.18 10.81
C LEU A 56 -46.93 1.30 9.52
N GLY A 57 -46.79 2.52 8.98
CA GLY A 57 -45.94 2.78 7.82
C GLY A 57 -44.49 2.39 8.09
N MET A 58 -43.95 2.75 9.26
CA MET A 58 -42.59 2.38 9.67
C MET A 58 -42.44 0.86 9.85
N ALA A 59 -43.40 0.18 10.45
CA ALA A 59 -43.40 -1.26 10.62
C ALA A 59 -43.50 -2.00 9.28
N LEU A 60 -44.34 -1.52 8.35
CA LEU A 60 -44.43 -2.07 7.00
C LEU A 60 -43.14 -1.84 6.20
N TRP A 61 -42.52 -0.68 6.34
CA TRP A 61 -41.22 -0.40 5.75
C TRP A 61 -40.11 -1.30 6.32
N GLN A 62 -40.04 -1.45 7.66
CA GLN A 62 -39.07 -2.33 8.32
C GLN A 62 -39.26 -3.80 7.94
N THR A 63 -40.51 -4.29 7.87
CA THR A 63 -40.79 -5.66 7.43
C THR A 63 -40.42 -5.88 5.96
N HIS A 64 -40.60 -4.88 5.10
CA HIS A 64 -40.14 -4.94 3.73
C HIS A 64 -38.60 -5.01 3.64
N VAL A 65 -37.87 -4.15 4.36
CA VAL A 65 -36.40 -4.18 4.43
C VAL A 65 -35.89 -5.51 4.97
N ALA A 66 -36.48 -6.01 6.06
CA ALA A 66 -36.10 -7.28 6.67
C ALA A 66 -36.33 -8.47 5.73
N ARG A 67 -37.45 -8.50 5.00
CA ARG A 67 -37.72 -9.54 3.99
C ARG A 67 -36.71 -9.50 2.85
N SER A 68 -36.39 -8.31 2.33
CA SER A 68 -35.39 -8.15 1.28
C SER A 68 -34.00 -8.59 1.74
N GLN A 69 -33.59 -8.26 2.97
CA GLN A 69 -32.32 -8.73 3.54
C GLN A 69 -32.31 -10.25 3.77
N ALA A 70 -33.41 -10.82 4.28
CA ALA A 70 -33.52 -12.26 4.48
C ALA A 70 -33.46 -13.04 3.17
N LEU A 71 -34.11 -12.55 2.12
CA LEU A 71 -34.03 -13.14 0.77
C LEU A 71 -32.60 -13.12 0.24
N ARG A 72 -31.87 -12.01 0.37
CA ARG A 72 -30.45 -11.92 -0.03
C ARG A 72 -29.56 -12.87 0.78
N ALA A 73 -29.72 -12.89 2.09
CA ALA A 73 -28.95 -13.77 2.97
C ALA A 73 -29.20 -15.24 2.66
N ASN A 74 -30.47 -15.61 2.41
CA ASN A 74 -30.83 -16.96 2.00
C ASN A 74 -30.27 -17.30 0.61
N ALA A 75 -30.38 -16.39 -0.37
CA ALA A 75 -29.81 -16.60 -1.70
C ALA A 75 -28.29 -16.80 -1.65
N MET A 76 -27.56 -16.01 -0.86
CA MET A 76 -26.12 -16.15 -0.67
C MET A 76 -25.77 -17.45 0.04
N ARG A 77 -26.53 -17.81 1.09
CA ARG A 77 -26.36 -19.05 1.84
C ARG A 77 -26.58 -20.26 0.94
N ASP A 78 -27.69 -20.28 0.22
CA ASP A 78 -28.09 -21.39 -0.66
C ASP A 78 -27.10 -21.52 -1.83
N PHE A 79 -26.65 -20.39 -2.40
CA PHE A 79 -25.56 -20.38 -3.37
C PHE A 79 -24.27 -21.00 -2.82
N MET A 80 -23.84 -20.60 -1.62
CA MET A 80 -22.63 -21.14 -1.00
C MET A 80 -22.76 -22.64 -0.74
N PHE A 81 -23.92 -23.09 -0.24
CA PHE A 81 -24.18 -24.51 -0.08
C PHE A 81 -24.17 -25.26 -1.41
N ASP A 82 -24.81 -24.76 -2.46
CA ASP A 82 -24.85 -25.43 -3.77
C ASP A 82 -23.46 -25.51 -4.42
N VAL A 83 -22.65 -24.46 -4.28
CA VAL A 83 -21.27 -24.40 -4.78
C VAL A 83 -20.38 -25.43 -4.07
N PHE A 84 -20.50 -25.56 -2.74
CA PHE A 84 -19.70 -26.53 -1.98
C PHE A 84 -20.25 -27.97 -2.03
N ALA A 85 -21.57 -28.16 -2.03
CA ALA A 85 -22.20 -29.48 -2.09
C ALA A 85 -21.91 -30.19 -3.42
N GLN A 86 -21.71 -29.44 -4.51
CA GLN A 86 -21.32 -30.02 -5.79
C GLN A 86 -19.79 -30.13 -5.98
N ALA A 87 -19.00 -29.52 -5.09
CA ALA A 87 -17.60 -29.87 -4.96
C ALA A 87 -17.42 -31.28 -4.34
N GLU A 88 -18.48 -31.84 -3.73
CA GLU A 88 -18.52 -33.27 -3.36
C GLU A 88 -18.69 -34.15 -4.61
N PRO A 89 -17.77 -35.09 -4.87
CA PRO A 89 -17.76 -35.84 -6.11
C PRO A 89 -18.93 -36.85 -6.21
N GLY A 90 -19.93 -36.55 -7.03
CA GLY A 90 -20.98 -37.52 -7.42
C GLY A 90 -20.53 -38.60 -8.41
N ALA A 91 -19.30 -38.49 -8.93
CA ALA A 91 -18.64 -39.47 -9.79
C ALA A 91 -17.16 -39.61 -9.37
N PRO A 92 -16.52 -40.78 -9.55
CA PRO A 92 -15.11 -40.97 -9.17
C PRO A 92 -14.21 -40.05 -9.99
N ARG A 93 -13.84 -38.90 -9.42
CA ARG A 93 -12.79 -38.02 -9.94
C ARG A 93 -11.46 -38.45 -9.32
N LEU A 94 -10.41 -38.44 -10.13
CA LEU A 94 -9.04 -38.73 -9.69
C LEU A 94 -8.52 -37.71 -8.66
N LYS A 95 -9.06 -36.47 -8.66
CA LYS A 95 -8.75 -35.41 -7.69
C LYS A 95 -10.00 -34.55 -7.42
N PRO A 96 -10.14 -33.95 -6.21
CA PRO A 96 -11.16 -32.95 -5.92
C PRO A 96 -11.04 -31.73 -6.85
N PRO A 97 -12.14 -31.02 -7.15
CA PRO A 97 -12.09 -29.81 -7.96
C PRO A 97 -11.26 -28.72 -7.29
N SER A 98 -10.52 -27.95 -8.10
CA SER A 98 -9.75 -26.81 -7.61
C SER A 98 -10.67 -25.64 -7.24
N VAL A 99 -10.19 -24.73 -6.39
CA VAL A 99 -10.96 -23.51 -6.03
C VAL A 99 -11.27 -22.66 -7.27
N ALA A 100 -10.42 -22.68 -8.29
CA ALA A 100 -10.66 -21.98 -9.55
C ALA A 100 -11.83 -22.59 -10.33
N GLU A 101 -11.86 -23.93 -10.47
CA GLU A 101 -12.97 -24.65 -11.14
C GLU A 101 -14.29 -24.43 -10.40
N ILE A 102 -14.27 -24.47 -9.07
CA ILE A 102 -15.46 -24.21 -8.24
C ILE A 102 -15.99 -22.80 -8.52
N VAL A 103 -15.13 -21.78 -8.56
CA VAL A 103 -15.52 -20.38 -8.79
C VAL A 103 -16.01 -20.16 -10.21
N GLU A 104 -15.40 -20.78 -11.21
CA GLU A 104 -15.81 -20.67 -12.61
C GLU A 104 -17.21 -21.26 -12.81
N ASP A 105 -17.49 -22.45 -12.25
CA ASP A 105 -18.84 -23.03 -12.23
C ASP A 105 -19.84 -22.17 -11.45
N ALA A 106 -19.39 -21.54 -10.37
CA ALA A 106 -20.19 -20.61 -9.57
C ALA A 106 -20.59 -19.36 -10.38
N ILE A 107 -19.67 -18.83 -11.20
CA ILE A 107 -19.89 -17.67 -12.06
C ILE A 107 -20.93 -17.96 -13.15
N VAL A 108 -20.85 -19.13 -13.79
CA VAL A 108 -21.83 -19.55 -14.80
C VAL A 108 -23.24 -19.57 -14.17
N ARG A 109 -23.39 -20.22 -13.02
CA ARG A 109 -24.68 -20.31 -12.32
C ARG A 109 -25.20 -18.98 -11.79
N ALA A 110 -24.32 -18.10 -11.32
CA ALA A 110 -24.70 -16.77 -10.88
C ALA A 110 -25.26 -15.92 -12.04
N ARG A 111 -24.96 -16.25 -13.30
CA ARG A 111 -25.52 -15.59 -14.50
C ARG A 111 -26.88 -16.13 -14.92
N ASP A 112 -27.14 -17.40 -14.67
CA ASP A 112 -28.39 -18.07 -15.10
C ASP A 112 -29.63 -17.61 -14.30
N GLY A 113 -29.47 -16.69 -13.35
CA GLY A 113 -30.57 -16.07 -12.61
C GLY A 113 -31.23 -16.97 -11.57
N SER A 114 -30.65 -18.15 -11.30
CA SER A 114 -31.23 -19.20 -10.45
C SER A 114 -31.47 -18.79 -8.99
N TYR A 115 -30.87 -17.70 -8.52
CA TYR A 115 -30.93 -17.24 -7.12
C TYR A 115 -31.85 -16.01 -6.88
N GLY A 116 -32.69 -15.66 -7.87
CA GLY A 116 -33.97 -14.97 -7.66
C GLY A 116 -33.95 -13.67 -6.82
N ASP A 117 -33.22 -12.65 -7.25
CA ASP A 117 -33.42 -11.20 -7.00
C ASP A 117 -32.28 -10.48 -7.73
N THR A 118 -32.58 -9.41 -8.49
CA THR A 118 -31.57 -8.64 -9.23
C THR A 118 -30.46 -8.14 -8.30
N ARG A 119 -30.81 -7.70 -7.08
CA ARG A 119 -29.84 -7.19 -6.11
C ARG A 119 -28.96 -8.30 -5.53
N ALA A 120 -29.55 -9.44 -5.16
CA ALA A 120 -28.80 -10.60 -4.68
C ALA A 120 -27.82 -11.10 -5.75
N SER A 121 -28.24 -11.11 -7.02
CA SER A 121 -27.39 -11.50 -8.16
C SER A 121 -26.18 -10.57 -8.33
N VAL A 122 -26.39 -9.25 -8.33
CA VAL A 122 -25.28 -8.28 -8.44
C VAL A 122 -24.29 -8.42 -7.29
N GLU A 123 -24.78 -8.55 -6.06
CA GLU A 123 -23.92 -8.71 -4.87
C GLU A 123 -23.08 -9.98 -4.97
N LEU A 124 -23.72 -11.10 -5.30
CA LEU A 124 -23.06 -12.39 -5.48
C LEU A 124 -21.98 -12.35 -6.57
N GLN A 125 -22.35 -11.86 -7.76
CA GLN A 125 -21.43 -11.76 -8.89
C GLN A 125 -20.24 -10.83 -8.56
N THR A 126 -20.49 -9.73 -7.84
CA THR A 126 -19.41 -8.84 -7.38
C THR A 126 -18.42 -9.59 -6.48
N ARG A 127 -18.91 -10.38 -5.53
CA ARG A 127 -18.05 -11.20 -4.64
C ARG A 127 -17.28 -12.28 -5.40
N LEU A 128 -17.89 -12.95 -6.37
CA LEU A 128 -17.19 -13.91 -7.23
C LEU A 128 -16.06 -13.26 -8.03
N GLY A 129 -16.27 -12.04 -8.52
CA GLY A 129 -15.22 -11.25 -9.17
C GLY A 129 -14.06 -10.92 -8.23
N ALA A 130 -14.36 -10.57 -6.97
CA ALA A 130 -13.33 -10.37 -5.95
C ALA A 130 -12.54 -11.66 -5.65
N VAL A 131 -13.19 -12.82 -5.67
CA VAL A 131 -12.52 -14.12 -5.51
C VAL A 131 -11.60 -14.43 -6.70
N LEU A 132 -12.04 -14.20 -7.94
CA LEU A 132 -11.17 -14.34 -9.12
C LEU A 132 -9.92 -13.45 -9.01
N ARG A 133 -10.11 -12.20 -8.55
CA ARG A 133 -9.00 -11.28 -8.28
C ARG A 133 -8.05 -11.84 -7.22
N ALA A 134 -8.58 -12.37 -6.12
CA ALA A 134 -7.78 -12.98 -5.05
C ALA A 134 -7.00 -14.22 -5.51
N GLN A 135 -7.52 -14.96 -6.50
CA GLN A 135 -6.84 -16.07 -7.16
C GLN A 135 -5.80 -15.62 -8.21
N SER A 136 -5.52 -14.32 -8.31
CA SER A 136 -4.63 -13.73 -9.32
C SER A 136 -5.08 -13.91 -10.78
N ALA A 137 -6.34 -14.27 -11.02
CA ALA A 137 -6.94 -14.35 -12.35
C ALA A 137 -7.35 -12.96 -12.88
N ILE A 138 -6.40 -12.01 -12.85
CA ILE A 138 -6.65 -10.57 -13.04
C ILE A 138 -7.37 -10.24 -14.37
N PRO A 139 -6.99 -10.80 -15.54
CA PRO A 139 -7.68 -10.50 -16.80
C PRO A 139 -9.14 -10.99 -16.80
N GLN A 140 -9.41 -12.16 -16.20
CA GLN A 140 -10.75 -12.72 -16.10
C GLN A 140 -11.60 -11.90 -15.13
N ALA A 141 -11.06 -11.60 -13.94
CA ALA A 141 -11.70 -10.76 -12.94
C ALA A 141 -12.06 -9.38 -13.52
N ARG A 142 -11.15 -8.75 -14.28
CA ARG A 142 -11.38 -7.45 -14.91
C ARG A 142 -12.57 -7.51 -15.87
N ASN A 143 -12.57 -8.46 -16.80
CA ASN A 143 -13.61 -8.58 -17.80
C ASN A 143 -14.97 -8.90 -17.14
N TYR A 144 -14.96 -9.78 -16.15
CA TYR A 144 -16.14 -10.18 -15.39
C TYR A 144 -16.72 -9.01 -14.60
N LEU A 145 -15.93 -8.35 -13.75
CA LEU A 145 -16.38 -7.20 -12.95
C LEU A 145 -16.78 -6.00 -13.80
N THR A 146 -16.20 -5.83 -14.99
CA THR A 146 -16.66 -4.81 -15.95
C THR A 146 -18.10 -5.08 -16.37
N GLN A 147 -18.44 -6.34 -16.68
CA GLN A 147 -19.80 -6.72 -17.05
C GLN A 147 -20.76 -6.59 -15.87
N VAL A 148 -20.36 -7.04 -14.68
CA VAL A 148 -21.17 -6.92 -13.45
C VAL A 148 -21.46 -5.46 -13.13
N TYR A 149 -20.47 -4.57 -13.23
CA TYR A 149 -20.66 -3.14 -13.00
C TYR A 149 -21.64 -2.52 -14.00
N GLN A 150 -21.51 -2.81 -15.30
CA GLN A 150 -22.45 -2.28 -16.30
C GLN A 150 -23.87 -2.82 -16.08
N GLN A 151 -24.00 -4.11 -15.79
CA GLN A 151 -25.30 -4.72 -15.48
C GLN A 151 -25.94 -4.07 -14.24
N ALA A 152 -25.18 -3.87 -13.17
CA ALA A 152 -25.66 -3.21 -11.96
C ALA A 152 -26.11 -1.78 -12.25
N LYS A 153 -25.33 -1.05 -13.06
CA LYS A 153 -25.64 0.31 -13.48
C LYS A 153 -26.94 0.40 -14.29
N ASP A 154 -27.17 -0.56 -15.19
CA ASP A 154 -28.38 -0.62 -16.02
C ASP A 154 -29.63 -1.05 -15.24
N GLN A 155 -29.49 -2.00 -14.31
CA GLN A 155 -30.62 -2.62 -13.62
C GLN A 155 -30.99 -1.94 -12.30
N LEU A 156 -30.01 -1.44 -11.56
CA LEU A 156 -30.20 -0.82 -10.24
C LEU A 156 -30.00 0.70 -10.27
N GLY A 157 -29.29 1.20 -11.27
CA GLY A 157 -28.94 2.61 -11.42
C GLY A 157 -27.52 2.92 -10.91
N ALA A 158 -26.94 4.00 -11.42
CA ALA A 158 -25.54 4.38 -11.19
C ALA A 158 -25.22 4.82 -9.75
N SER A 159 -26.22 5.18 -8.96
CA SER A 159 -26.05 5.63 -7.56
C SER A 159 -26.53 4.60 -6.54
N ASP A 160 -26.92 3.41 -6.99
CA ASP A 160 -27.32 2.32 -6.10
C ASP A 160 -26.11 1.77 -5.33
N ASP A 161 -26.36 1.36 -4.09
CA ASP A 161 -25.40 0.78 -3.15
C ASP A 161 -24.51 -0.29 -3.81
N LEU A 162 -25.15 -1.25 -4.49
CA LEU A 162 -24.48 -2.43 -5.03
C LEU A 162 -23.73 -2.10 -6.32
N THR A 163 -24.20 -1.11 -7.08
CA THR A 163 -23.48 -0.58 -8.24
C THR A 163 -22.19 0.10 -7.81
N LEU A 164 -22.21 0.84 -6.69
CA LEU A 164 -21.02 1.48 -6.13
C LEU A 164 -20.04 0.44 -5.57
N ASP A 165 -20.52 -0.62 -4.92
CA ASP A 165 -19.68 -1.72 -4.43
C ASP A 165 -19.03 -2.50 -5.61
N ALA A 166 -19.79 -2.78 -6.68
CA ALA A 166 -19.24 -3.40 -7.89
C ALA A 166 -18.19 -2.52 -8.57
N ALA A 167 -18.41 -1.21 -8.61
CA ALA A 167 -17.44 -0.25 -9.12
C ALA A 167 -16.17 -0.21 -8.26
N ALA A 168 -16.28 -0.27 -6.94
CA ALA A 168 -15.13 -0.32 -6.02
C ALA A 168 -14.26 -1.56 -6.28
N GLU A 169 -14.85 -2.75 -6.39
CA GLU A 169 -14.12 -3.98 -6.71
C GLU A 169 -13.50 -3.92 -8.13
N LEU A 170 -14.19 -3.28 -9.08
CA LEU A 170 -13.64 -3.06 -10.42
C LEU A 170 -12.43 -2.11 -10.40
N VAL A 171 -12.46 -1.03 -9.62
CA VAL A 171 -11.31 -0.11 -9.46
C VAL A 171 -10.07 -0.88 -8.98
N ASP A 172 -10.19 -1.67 -7.91
CA ASP A 172 -9.08 -2.49 -7.40
C ASP A 172 -8.55 -3.45 -8.47
N THR A 173 -9.44 -4.05 -9.24
CA THR A 173 -9.07 -4.97 -10.31
C THR A 173 -8.37 -4.28 -11.47
N LEU A 174 -8.82 -3.08 -11.85
CA LEU A 174 -8.19 -2.26 -12.90
C LEU A 174 -6.78 -1.83 -12.49
N VAL A 175 -6.58 -1.47 -11.21
CA VAL A 175 -5.25 -1.17 -10.66
C VAL A 175 -4.31 -2.38 -10.82
N LEU A 176 -4.76 -3.58 -10.44
CA LEU A 176 -3.95 -4.80 -10.58
C LEU A 176 -3.72 -5.20 -12.03
N ALA A 177 -4.67 -4.88 -12.93
CA ALA A 177 -4.53 -5.10 -14.37
C ALA A 177 -3.60 -4.08 -15.06
N GLY A 178 -3.09 -3.09 -14.33
CA GLY A 178 -2.26 -2.01 -14.89
C GLY A 178 -3.04 -0.94 -15.65
N ASP A 179 -4.38 -0.98 -15.65
CA ASP A 179 -5.22 0.03 -16.32
C ASP A 179 -5.50 1.22 -15.39
N GLY A 180 -4.44 1.95 -15.05
CA GLY A 180 -4.53 3.08 -14.14
C GLY A 180 -5.44 4.20 -14.65
N LYS A 181 -5.56 4.38 -15.97
CA LYS A 181 -6.42 5.42 -16.55
C LYS A 181 -7.89 5.11 -16.32
N ALA A 182 -8.32 3.87 -16.60
CA ALA A 182 -9.69 3.45 -16.32
C ALA A 182 -9.97 3.45 -14.81
N ALA A 183 -9.02 2.98 -13.99
CA ALA A 183 -9.15 3.01 -12.53
C ALA A 183 -9.35 4.44 -12.00
N ARG A 184 -8.57 5.42 -12.51
CA ARG A 184 -8.71 6.84 -12.13
C ARG A 184 -10.06 7.40 -12.52
N ALA A 185 -10.49 7.18 -13.76
CA ALA A 185 -11.78 7.69 -14.23
C ALA A 185 -12.96 7.12 -13.41
N LEU A 186 -12.95 5.82 -13.11
CA LEU A 186 -14.00 5.19 -12.31
C LEU A 186 -13.95 5.64 -10.85
N SER A 187 -12.76 5.81 -10.27
CA SER A 187 -12.60 6.35 -8.91
C SER A 187 -13.09 7.80 -8.79
N ASP A 188 -12.86 8.64 -9.81
CA ASP A 188 -13.37 10.02 -9.86
C ASP A 188 -14.91 10.04 -9.94
N GLU A 189 -15.49 9.15 -10.75
CA GLU A 189 -16.94 8.96 -10.84
C GLU A 189 -17.53 8.55 -9.47
N LEU A 190 -16.88 7.61 -8.77
CA LEU A 190 -17.30 7.16 -7.44
C LEU A 190 -17.25 8.29 -6.40
N LEU A 191 -16.18 9.09 -6.39
CA LEU A 191 -16.05 10.23 -5.48
C LEU A 191 -17.19 11.24 -5.68
N ALA A 192 -17.48 11.61 -6.93
CA ALA A 192 -18.52 12.57 -7.26
C ALA A 192 -19.92 12.10 -6.81
N ARG A 193 -20.20 10.79 -6.94
CA ARG A 193 -21.51 10.19 -6.62
C ARG A 193 -21.75 9.95 -5.13
N THR A 194 -20.68 9.87 -4.34
CA THR A 194 -20.76 9.47 -2.92
C THR A 194 -20.73 10.65 -1.95
N THR A 195 -20.59 11.89 -2.41
CA THR A 195 -20.44 13.10 -1.57
C THR A 195 -21.49 13.28 -0.46
N THR A 196 -22.73 12.83 -0.68
CA THR A 196 -23.83 12.92 0.29
C THR A 196 -23.93 11.71 1.22
N GLN A 197 -23.12 10.67 1.00
CA GLN A 197 -23.16 9.39 1.71
C GLN A 197 -21.83 9.16 2.44
N ALA A 198 -21.67 9.80 3.61
CA ALA A 198 -20.39 9.95 4.29
C ALA A 198 -19.53 8.67 4.36
N GLY A 199 -20.09 7.52 4.77
CA GLY A 199 -19.31 6.26 4.84
C GLY A 199 -18.88 5.70 3.47
N ARG A 200 -19.71 5.86 2.43
CA ARG A 200 -19.34 5.48 1.06
C ARG A 200 -18.33 6.44 0.47
N HIS A 201 -18.46 7.72 0.81
CA HIS A 201 -17.48 8.73 0.43
C HIS A 201 -16.10 8.42 1.01
N THR A 202 -16.04 8.00 2.28
CA THR A 202 -14.78 7.53 2.89
C THR A 202 -14.16 6.38 2.09
N GLY A 203 -14.95 5.39 1.67
CA GLY A 203 -14.48 4.28 0.83
C GLY A 203 -13.95 4.74 -0.54
N ALA A 204 -14.67 5.64 -1.20
CA ALA A 204 -14.23 6.23 -2.47
C ALA A 204 -12.93 7.04 -2.33
N LEU A 205 -12.73 7.76 -1.22
CA LEU A 205 -11.48 8.46 -0.91
C LEU A 205 -10.30 7.50 -0.74
N LEU A 206 -10.51 6.34 -0.09
CA LEU A 206 -9.47 5.31 0.06
C LEU A 206 -9.04 4.71 -1.29
N LEU A 207 -10.02 4.41 -2.15
CA LEU A 207 -9.75 3.93 -3.51
C LEU A 207 -9.01 4.99 -4.33
N SER A 208 -9.47 6.23 -4.27
CA SER A 208 -8.84 7.37 -4.95
C SER A 208 -7.40 7.56 -4.50
N SER A 209 -7.15 7.49 -3.19
CA SER A 209 -5.79 7.56 -2.64
C SER A 209 -4.90 6.44 -3.16
N THR A 210 -5.42 5.21 -3.18
CA THR A 210 -4.69 4.02 -3.67
C THR A 210 -4.35 4.15 -5.16
N VAL A 211 -5.32 4.54 -5.99
CA VAL A 211 -5.16 4.76 -7.43
C VAL A 211 -4.15 5.88 -7.69
N ALA A 212 -4.28 7.00 -6.97
CA ALA A 212 -3.36 8.13 -7.08
C ALA A 212 -1.92 7.72 -6.73
N GLY A 213 -1.72 7.01 -5.62
CA GLY A 213 -0.41 6.52 -5.19
C GLY A 213 0.23 5.57 -6.22
N ARG A 214 -0.55 4.65 -6.79
CA ARG A 214 -0.07 3.72 -7.83
C ARG A 214 0.35 4.42 -9.12
N GLN A 215 -0.21 5.59 -9.40
CA GLN A 215 0.13 6.40 -10.57
C GLN A 215 1.22 7.43 -10.31
N GLY A 216 1.77 7.47 -9.09
CA GLY A 216 2.78 8.45 -8.68
C GLY A 216 2.22 9.83 -8.33
N ASP A 217 0.90 9.99 -8.29
CA ASP A 217 0.23 11.24 -7.91
C ASP A 217 0.10 11.32 -6.38
N TYR A 218 1.26 11.38 -5.72
CA TYR A 218 1.35 11.34 -4.26
C TYR A 218 0.70 12.54 -3.55
N PRO A 219 0.73 13.78 -4.09
CA PRO A 219 0.00 14.90 -3.48
C PRO A 219 -1.50 14.61 -3.35
N ARG A 220 -2.12 14.08 -4.41
CA ARG A 220 -3.52 13.65 -4.37
C ARG A 220 -3.72 12.47 -3.43
N ALA A 221 -2.83 11.46 -3.48
CA ALA A 221 -2.91 10.31 -2.59
C ALA A 221 -2.93 10.71 -1.10
N VAL A 222 -2.07 11.66 -0.71
CA VAL A 222 -2.01 12.21 0.64
C VAL A 222 -3.29 13.00 0.98
N ALA A 223 -3.77 13.85 0.07
CA ALA A 223 -4.96 14.67 0.28
C ALA A 223 -6.21 13.80 0.54
N ASP A 224 -6.46 12.85 -0.36
CA ASP A 224 -7.63 11.96 -0.31
C ASP A 224 -7.58 11.06 0.93
N ALA A 225 -6.41 10.48 1.26
CA ALA A 225 -6.29 9.68 2.48
C ALA A 225 -6.44 10.51 3.76
N ARG A 226 -5.98 11.77 3.79
CA ARG A 226 -6.18 12.64 4.97
C ARG A 226 -7.65 12.93 5.17
N GLU A 227 -8.39 13.12 4.09
CA GLU A 227 -9.84 13.30 4.14
C GLU A 227 -10.55 12.03 4.58
N ALA A 228 -10.13 10.86 4.09
CA ALA A 228 -10.64 9.57 4.56
C ALA A 228 -10.43 9.39 6.07
N VAL A 229 -9.26 9.78 6.61
CA VAL A 229 -9.00 9.74 8.06
C VAL A 229 -9.97 10.66 8.82
N ARG A 230 -10.16 11.90 8.36
CA ARG A 230 -11.10 12.85 8.99
C ARG A 230 -12.54 12.32 8.98
N SER A 231 -12.97 11.78 7.84
CA SER A 231 -14.31 11.22 7.64
C SER A 231 -14.54 9.96 8.49
N ALA A 232 -13.58 9.03 8.53
CA ALA A 232 -13.70 7.83 9.37
C ALA A 232 -13.79 8.18 10.86
N ARG A 233 -13.02 9.19 11.32
CA ARG A 233 -13.10 9.69 12.70
C ARG A 233 -14.46 10.30 13.03
N SER A 234 -15.03 11.12 12.13
CA SER A 234 -16.33 11.74 12.38
C SER A 234 -17.48 10.73 12.41
N LEU A 235 -17.34 9.63 11.65
CA LEU A 235 -18.30 8.53 11.64
C LEU A 235 -18.15 7.55 12.82
N GLY A 236 -17.02 7.60 13.54
CA GLY A 236 -16.69 6.59 14.55
C GLY A 236 -16.45 5.20 13.96
N ASP A 237 -16.09 5.13 12.66
CA ASP A 237 -15.86 3.88 11.95
C ASP A 237 -14.40 3.43 12.13
N GLU A 238 -14.16 2.59 13.13
CA GLU A 238 -12.81 2.12 13.45
C GLU A 238 -12.18 1.24 12.35
N ASP A 239 -12.98 0.58 11.51
CA ASP A 239 -12.48 -0.22 10.38
C ASP A 239 -11.97 0.67 9.27
N ARG A 240 -12.78 1.65 8.85
CA ARG A 240 -12.35 2.64 7.86
C ARG A 240 -11.22 3.52 8.39
N LEU A 241 -11.20 3.81 9.70
CA LEU A 241 -10.11 4.57 10.31
C LEU A 241 -8.79 3.83 10.18
N ALA A 242 -8.76 2.53 10.48
CA ALA A 242 -7.57 1.70 10.32
C ALA A 242 -7.06 1.69 8.86
N GLN A 243 -7.97 1.52 7.90
CA GLN A 243 -7.63 1.56 6.46
C GLN A 243 -7.10 2.93 6.05
N ALA A 244 -7.74 4.01 6.50
CA ALA A 244 -7.35 5.38 6.19
C ALA A 244 -6.00 5.76 6.79
N LEU A 245 -5.72 5.37 8.04
CA LEU A 245 -4.40 5.57 8.66
C LEU A 245 -3.31 4.82 7.88
N THR A 246 -3.59 3.59 7.46
CA THR A 246 -2.66 2.79 6.64
C THR A 246 -2.38 3.46 5.30
N ALA A 247 -3.43 3.83 4.54
CA ALA A 247 -3.29 4.48 3.25
C ALA A 247 -2.56 5.83 3.37
N ASN A 248 -2.87 6.61 4.41
CA ASN A 248 -2.21 7.89 4.63
C ASN A 248 -0.73 7.74 4.97
N ALA A 249 -0.39 6.82 5.88
CA ALA A 249 1.01 6.53 6.21
C ALA A 249 1.79 6.07 4.98
N GLN A 250 1.22 5.21 4.14
CA GLN A 250 1.85 4.78 2.88
C GLN A 250 2.08 5.95 1.92
N ALA A 251 1.08 6.81 1.69
CA ALA A 251 1.23 7.98 0.84
C ALA A 251 2.29 8.97 1.39
N LEU A 252 2.33 9.16 2.71
CA LEU A 252 3.32 10.02 3.39
C LEU A 252 4.75 9.47 3.29
N ILE A 253 4.93 8.15 3.30
CA ILE A 253 6.22 7.51 3.04
C ILE A 253 6.74 7.93 1.66
N HIS A 254 5.90 7.90 0.62
CA HIS A 254 6.33 8.26 -0.73
C HIS A 254 6.74 9.73 -0.88
N VAL A 255 6.10 10.66 -0.18
CA VAL A 255 6.52 12.09 -0.14
C VAL A 255 7.57 12.39 0.94
N SER A 256 8.17 11.35 1.54
CA SER A 256 9.18 11.46 2.59
C SER A 256 8.75 12.25 3.85
N ALA A 257 7.45 12.35 4.10
CA ALA A 257 6.88 12.93 5.32
C ALA A 257 6.87 11.89 6.47
N LEU A 258 8.05 11.34 6.76
CA LEU A 258 8.24 10.15 7.59
C LEU A 258 7.80 10.31 9.05
N LYS A 259 8.01 11.49 9.65
CA LYS A 259 7.61 11.76 11.04
C LYS A 259 6.08 11.75 11.20
N GLU A 260 5.36 12.26 10.21
CA GLU A 260 3.90 12.21 10.21
C GLU A 260 3.41 10.78 9.96
N ALA A 261 4.04 10.04 9.05
CA ALA A 261 3.75 8.63 8.83
C ALA A 261 3.95 7.79 10.09
N ALA A 262 5.03 8.04 10.86
CA ALA A 262 5.30 7.37 12.13
C ALA A 262 4.15 7.58 13.12
N ARG A 263 3.75 8.84 13.34
CA ARG A 263 2.64 9.19 14.25
C ARG A 263 1.32 8.51 13.87
N LEU A 264 0.98 8.46 12.57
CA LEU A 264 -0.24 7.79 12.12
C LEU A 264 -0.17 6.27 12.27
N THR A 265 1.02 5.68 12.09
CA THR A 265 1.22 4.24 12.27
C THR A 265 1.26 3.85 13.75
N GLU A 266 1.74 4.72 14.64
CA GLU A 266 1.62 4.57 16.09
C GLU A 266 0.15 4.62 16.54
N GLU A 267 -0.64 5.56 15.99
CA GLU A 267 -2.09 5.61 16.22
C GLU A 267 -2.78 4.32 15.73
N LEU A 268 -2.42 3.84 14.53
CA LEU A 268 -2.91 2.57 14.00
C LEU A 268 -2.53 1.40 14.91
N LEU A 269 -1.30 1.35 15.41
CA LEU A 269 -0.83 0.31 16.33
C LEU A 269 -1.68 0.30 17.62
N GLN A 270 -1.95 1.47 18.20
CA GLN A 270 -2.79 1.59 19.40
C GLN A 270 -4.24 1.17 19.13
N LEU A 271 -4.81 1.60 18.00
CA LEU A 271 -6.15 1.22 17.56
C LEU A 271 -6.27 -0.31 17.41
N GLN A 272 -5.34 -0.93 16.66
CA GLN A 272 -5.35 -2.37 16.39
C GLN A 272 -5.12 -3.19 17.66
N THR A 273 -4.22 -2.73 18.54
CA THR A 273 -3.96 -3.38 19.83
C THR A 273 -5.20 -3.36 20.73
N ARG A 274 -5.93 -2.24 20.77
CA ARG A 274 -7.19 -2.13 21.53
C ARG A 274 -8.28 -3.06 20.97
N ARG A 275 -8.40 -3.15 19.65
CA ARG A 275 -9.47 -3.88 18.97
C ARG A 275 -9.29 -5.39 18.98
N PHE A 276 -8.06 -5.86 18.81
CA PHE A 276 -7.77 -7.28 18.58
C PHE A 276 -6.84 -7.90 19.62
N GLY A 277 -6.28 -7.11 20.54
CA GLY A 277 -5.24 -7.54 21.47
C GLY A 277 -3.83 -7.51 20.85
N PRO A 278 -2.77 -7.62 21.68
CA PRO A 278 -1.39 -7.45 21.24
C PRO A 278 -0.86 -8.57 20.34
N MET A 279 -1.46 -9.76 20.38
CA MET A 279 -1.06 -10.93 19.60
C MET A 279 -1.94 -11.13 18.37
N HIS A 280 -2.18 -10.05 17.61
CA HIS A 280 -2.99 -10.09 16.39
C HIS A 280 -2.18 -9.65 15.17
N LEU A 281 -2.46 -10.22 13.99
CA LEU A 281 -1.71 -9.92 12.77
C LEU A 281 -1.81 -8.45 12.34
N HIS A 282 -2.90 -7.75 12.64
CA HIS A 282 -2.98 -6.31 12.40
C HIS A 282 -2.03 -5.48 13.28
N VAL A 283 -1.71 -5.98 14.48
CA VAL A 283 -0.69 -5.37 15.36
C VAL A 283 0.71 -5.65 14.77
N ALA A 284 0.95 -6.86 14.27
CA ALA A 284 2.19 -7.19 13.56
C ALA A 284 2.37 -6.32 12.30
N ASP A 285 1.30 -6.07 11.53
CA ASP A 285 1.34 -5.19 10.36
C ASP A 285 1.68 -3.74 10.72
N ALA A 286 1.13 -3.21 11.82
CA ALA A 286 1.47 -1.87 12.29
C ALA A 286 2.93 -1.78 12.79
N HIS A 287 3.43 -2.80 13.50
CA HIS A 287 4.85 -2.90 13.85
C HIS A 287 5.73 -2.96 12.60
N GLN A 288 5.36 -3.74 11.60
CA GLN A 288 6.09 -3.84 10.33
C GLN A 288 6.13 -2.48 9.60
N GLY A 289 5.03 -1.74 9.59
CA GLY A 289 4.99 -0.36 9.07
C GLY A 289 5.95 0.58 9.80
N LEU A 290 5.95 0.55 11.14
CA LEU A 290 6.89 1.35 11.95
C LEU A 290 8.34 0.95 11.71
N SER A 291 8.64 -0.33 11.53
CA SER A 291 9.99 -0.77 11.17
C SER A 291 10.50 -0.13 9.87
N ILE A 292 9.66 -0.10 8.83
CA ILE A 292 10.01 0.58 7.56
C ILE A 292 10.25 2.07 7.80
N ILE A 293 9.35 2.73 8.53
CA ILE A 293 9.41 4.18 8.73
C ILE A 293 10.64 4.56 9.54
N GLN A 294 10.92 3.86 10.65
CA GLN A 294 12.07 4.13 11.50
C GLN A 294 13.39 3.87 10.76
N ARG A 295 13.46 2.82 9.94
CA ARG A 295 14.63 2.57 9.07
C ARG A 295 14.87 3.73 8.11
N ARG A 296 13.82 4.30 7.52
CA ARG A 296 13.93 5.49 6.64
C ARG A 296 14.17 6.79 7.40
N LEU A 297 13.93 6.84 8.71
CA LEU A 297 14.32 7.95 9.59
C LEU A 297 15.77 7.82 10.07
N GLY A 298 16.42 6.67 9.86
CA GLY A 298 17.77 6.37 10.32
C GLY A 298 17.85 5.77 11.73
N ASP A 299 16.72 5.59 12.42
CA ASP A 299 16.66 4.93 13.73
C ASP A 299 16.60 3.41 13.53
N LEU A 300 17.76 2.81 13.29
CA LEU A 300 17.89 1.37 13.00
C LEU A 300 17.58 0.50 14.21
N ASP A 301 17.78 1.00 15.43
CA ASP A 301 17.46 0.27 16.66
C ASP A 301 15.96 0.17 16.88
N ALA A 302 15.24 1.31 16.75
CA ALA A 302 13.78 1.29 16.76
C ALA A 302 13.22 0.44 15.61
N ALA A 303 13.81 0.55 14.41
CA ALA A 303 13.40 -0.27 13.26
C ALA A 303 13.53 -1.77 13.53
N ARG A 304 14.65 -2.19 14.15
CA ARG A 304 14.91 -3.58 14.54
C ARG A 304 13.92 -4.06 15.58
N GLU A 305 13.66 -3.24 16.60
CA GLU A 305 12.71 -3.57 17.66
C GLU A 305 11.28 -3.76 17.12
N HIS A 306 10.85 -2.91 16.20
CA HIS A 306 9.56 -3.06 15.54
C HIS A 306 9.50 -4.29 14.61
N ALA A 307 10.57 -4.58 13.85
CA ALA A 307 10.63 -5.79 13.04
C ALA A 307 10.57 -7.07 13.90
N ARG A 308 11.28 -7.08 15.05
CA ARG A 308 11.29 -8.18 16.00
C ARG A 308 9.90 -8.45 16.55
N LYS A 309 9.19 -7.42 17.02
CA LYS A 309 7.81 -7.55 17.53
C LYS A 309 6.84 -8.10 16.48
N ALA A 310 6.95 -7.64 15.24
CA ALA A 310 6.13 -8.17 14.16
C ALA A 310 6.38 -9.66 13.91
N LEU A 311 7.65 -10.07 13.93
CA LEU A 311 8.05 -11.47 13.75
C LEU A 311 7.60 -12.35 14.93
N GLU A 312 7.76 -11.90 16.17
CA GLU A 312 7.30 -12.63 17.37
C GLU A 312 5.80 -12.90 17.35
N ILE A 313 5.00 -11.90 16.98
CA ILE A 313 3.55 -12.09 16.83
C ILE A 313 3.27 -13.11 15.72
N ALA A 314 3.92 -12.98 14.57
CA ALA A 314 3.74 -13.89 13.44
C ALA A 314 4.15 -15.33 13.78
N GLU A 315 5.22 -15.52 14.55
CA GLU A 315 5.70 -16.81 15.00
C GLU A 315 4.73 -17.49 15.97
N ALA A 316 4.10 -16.70 16.85
CA ALA A 316 3.11 -17.19 17.80
C ALA A 316 1.77 -17.59 17.15
N VAL A 317 1.35 -16.92 16.07
CA VAL A 317 -0.02 -17.08 15.52
C VAL A 317 -0.11 -17.75 14.16
N LEU A 318 0.99 -17.85 13.42
CA LEU A 318 1.02 -18.48 12.08
C LEU A 318 1.82 -19.79 12.10
N PRO A 319 1.50 -20.76 11.24
CA PRO A 319 2.39 -21.88 10.95
C PRO A 319 3.71 -21.43 10.32
N GLU A 320 4.74 -22.27 10.41
CA GLU A 320 6.11 -21.97 9.93
C GLU A 320 6.18 -21.53 8.46
N ASN A 321 5.48 -22.26 7.58
CA ASN A 321 5.46 -22.00 6.14
C ASN A 321 4.28 -21.12 5.70
N HIS A 322 3.83 -20.18 6.54
CA HIS A 322 2.75 -19.28 6.17
C HIS A 322 3.29 -18.04 5.43
N HIS A 323 2.74 -17.69 4.27
CA HIS A 323 3.26 -16.61 3.40
C HIS A 323 3.44 -15.26 4.11
N LYS A 324 2.53 -14.91 5.03
CA LYS A 324 2.66 -13.67 5.81
C LYS A 324 3.94 -13.59 6.66
N ARG A 325 4.55 -14.72 7.04
CA ARG A 325 5.85 -14.72 7.76
C ARG A 325 6.98 -14.16 6.89
N SER A 326 7.01 -14.46 5.59
CA SER A 326 7.99 -13.92 4.63
C SER A 326 8.03 -12.39 4.67
N LYS A 327 6.86 -11.73 4.69
CA LYS A 327 6.76 -10.26 4.82
C LYS A 327 7.49 -9.69 6.05
N TYR A 328 7.35 -10.33 7.22
CA TYR A 328 7.97 -9.85 8.46
C TYR A 328 9.47 -10.18 8.50
N ILE A 329 9.87 -11.33 7.97
CA ILE A 329 11.29 -11.70 7.78
C ILE A 329 11.98 -10.71 6.86
N ASN A 330 11.35 -10.34 5.73
CA ASN A 330 11.87 -9.34 4.81
C ASN A 330 12.03 -7.97 5.48
N ALA A 331 11.11 -7.57 6.37
CA ALA A 331 11.28 -6.34 7.14
C ALA A 331 12.53 -6.39 8.02
N MET A 332 12.74 -7.49 8.76
CA MET A 332 13.96 -7.70 9.56
C MET A 332 15.22 -7.72 8.68
N MET A 333 15.18 -8.42 7.55
CA MET A 333 16.27 -8.47 6.58
C MET A 333 16.67 -7.07 6.09
N MET A 334 15.70 -6.22 5.77
CA MET A 334 15.98 -4.83 5.36
C MET A 334 16.62 -4.00 6.47
N VAL A 335 16.28 -4.25 7.74
CA VAL A 335 16.97 -3.61 8.88
C VAL A 335 18.41 -4.13 8.99
N GLN A 336 18.61 -5.45 8.91
CA GLN A 336 19.94 -6.07 8.97
C GLN A 336 20.85 -5.56 7.84
N ILE A 337 20.34 -5.41 6.62
CA ILE A 337 21.07 -4.79 5.49
C ILE A 337 21.45 -3.34 5.82
N ALA A 338 20.54 -2.54 6.38
CA ALA A 338 20.83 -1.15 6.75
C ALA A 338 21.85 -1.05 7.88
N GLN A 339 21.89 -2.04 8.78
CA GLN A 339 22.91 -2.20 9.83
C GLN A 339 24.23 -2.81 9.30
N HIS A 340 24.30 -3.16 8.02
CA HIS A 340 25.38 -3.92 7.39
C HIS A 340 25.66 -5.29 8.06
N ASP A 341 24.72 -5.82 8.84
CA ASP A 341 24.75 -7.20 9.36
C ASP A 341 24.34 -8.18 8.25
N PHE A 342 25.19 -8.27 7.23
CA PHE A 342 24.98 -9.15 6.07
C PHE A 342 24.90 -10.63 6.43
N PRO A 343 25.64 -11.15 7.43
CA PRO A 343 25.46 -12.53 7.89
C PRO A 343 24.06 -12.81 8.42
N ALA A 344 23.49 -11.94 9.27
CA ALA A 344 22.12 -12.12 9.74
C ALA A 344 21.09 -11.91 8.62
N ALA A 345 21.33 -10.93 7.73
CA ALA A 345 20.50 -10.69 6.55
C ALA A 345 20.48 -11.91 5.62
N LEU A 346 21.60 -12.63 5.46
CA LEU A 346 21.69 -13.84 4.65
C LEU A 346 20.75 -14.93 5.18
N GLY A 347 20.72 -15.14 6.51
CA GLY A 347 19.80 -16.09 7.14
C GLY A 347 18.34 -15.72 6.90
N SER A 348 17.98 -14.44 7.06
CA SER A 348 16.63 -13.94 6.78
C SER A 348 16.25 -14.10 5.30
N ALA A 349 17.17 -13.81 4.37
CA ALA A 349 16.95 -13.98 2.93
C ALA A 349 16.68 -15.44 2.55
N GLN A 350 17.44 -16.37 3.13
CA GLN A 350 17.25 -17.82 2.92
C GLN A 350 15.92 -18.30 3.46
N ALA A 351 15.52 -17.86 4.66
CA ALA A 351 14.24 -18.20 5.26
C ALA A 351 13.05 -17.67 4.43
N SER A 352 13.12 -16.41 3.97
CA SER A 352 12.12 -15.81 3.07
C SER A 352 11.98 -16.64 1.78
N LEU A 353 13.11 -16.92 1.12
CA LEU A 353 13.16 -17.70 -0.11
C LEU A 353 12.58 -19.11 0.07
N GLN A 354 12.84 -19.77 1.20
CA GLN A 354 12.31 -21.10 1.49
C GLN A 354 10.78 -21.08 1.58
N ILE A 355 10.22 -20.12 2.32
CA ILE A 355 8.77 -19.97 2.49
C ILE A 355 8.11 -19.67 1.14
N ASP A 356 8.59 -18.65 0.42
CA ASP A 356 7.93 -18.21 -0.81
C ASP A 356 8.08 -19.23 -1.94
N ARG A 357 9.21 -19.93 -2.01
CA ARG A 357 9.39 -21.06 -2.94
C ARG A 357 8.47 -22.23 -2.63
N HIS A 358 8.21 -22.52 -1.36
CA HIS A 358 7.30 -23.60 -0.96
C HIS A 358 5.84 -23.26 -1.31
N ILE A 359 5.42 -22.01 -1.12
CA ILE A 359 4.02 -21.59 -1.26
C ILE A 359 3.68 -21.30 -2.73
N TYR A 360 4.51 -20.51 -3.40
CA TYR A 360 4.21 -20.00 -4.73
C TYR A 360 4.80 -20.89 -5.84
N GLY A 361 5.88 -21.62 -5.53
CA GLY A 361 6.65 -22.37 -6.51
C GLY A 361 7.82 -21.56 -7.10
N PRO A 362 8.75 -22.21 -7.82
CA PRO A 362 10.07 -21.65 -8.12
C PRO A 362 10.07 -20.53 -9.17
N ASP A 363 9.06 -20.45 -10.03
CA ASP A 363 9.02 -19.51 -11.18
C ASP A 363 8.23 -18.22 -10.88
N GLN A 364 7.98 -17.93 -9.60
CA GLN A 364 7.07 -16.86 -9.18
C GLN A 364 7.79 -15.53 -8.87
N PRO A 365 7.05 -14.41 -8.96
CA PRO A 365 7.55 -13.04 -8.69
C PRO A 365 8.27 -12.87 -7.36
N GLU A 366 7.71 -13.49 -6.32
CA GLU A 366 8.16 -13.45 -4.94
C GLU A 366 9.54 -14.11 -4.84
N VAL A 367 9.68 -15.30 -5.44
CA VAL A 367 10.95 -16.04 -5.50
C VAL A 367 12.04 -15.28 -6.26
N ALA A 368 11.69 -14.58 -7.35
CA ALA A 368 12.65 -13.74 -8.07
C ALA A 368 13.16 -12.57 -7.21
N ASN A 369 12.27 -11.93 -6.43
CA ASN A 369 12.66 -10.85 -5.53
C ASN A 369 13.56 -11.35 -4.40
N ASP A 370 13.23 -12.49 -3.80
CA ASP A 370 14.03 -13.11 -2.75
C ASP A 370 15.43 -13.49 -3.26
N LEU A 371 15.52 -14.10 -4.45
CA LEU A 371 16.80 -14.43 -5.08
C LEU A 371 17.63 -13.20 -5.41
N ASN A 372 16.99 -12.10 -5.84
CA ASN A 372 17.69 -10.83 -6.06
C ASN A 372 18.25 -10.25 -4.75
N ASN A 373 17.47 -10.29 -3.66
CA ASN A 373 17.93 -9.84 -2.35
C ASN A 373 19.07 -10.73 -1.82
N LEU A 374 18.90 -12.05 -1.92
CA LEU A 374 19.92 -13.03 -1.54
C LEU A 374 21.24 -12.79 -2.28
N GLY A 375 21.18 -12.62 -3.60
CA GLY A 375 22.38 -12.34 -4.40
C GLY A 375 23.03 -11.00 -4.07
N ALA A 376 22.24 -9.96 -3.79
CA ALA A 376 22.77 -8.67 -3.36
C ALA A 376 23.49 -8.76 -2.00
N ILE A 377 22.97 -9.56 -1.06
CA ILE A 377 23.60 -9.81 0.24
C ILE A 377 24.88 -10.65 0.06
N GLN A 378 24.84 -11.70 -0.76
CA GLN A 378 26.01 -12.51 -1.09
C GLN A 378 27.14 -11.66 -1.70
N LEU A 379 26.83 -10.67 -2.54
CA LEU A 379 27.83 -9.72 -3.03
C LEU A 379 28.48 -8.91 -1.92
N ARG A 380 27.69 -8.48 -0.94
CA ARG A 380 28.21 -7.71 0.21
C ARG A 380 29.12 -8.56 1.11
N LEU A 381 28.88 -9.87 1.17
CA LEU A 381 29.75 -10.84 1.85
C LEU A 381 30.99 -11.24 1.03
N GLY A 382 31.05 -10.88 -0.26
CA GLY A 382 32.13 -11.26 -1.16
C GLY A 382 31.96 -12.63 -1.81
N ASP A 383 30.81 -13.29 -1.62
CA ASP A 383 30.48 -14.60 -2.21
C ASP A 383 30.05 -14.46 -3.69
N CYS A 384 30.94 -13.94 -4.54
CA CYS A 384 30.63 -13.55 -5.92
C CYS A 384 29.99 -14.67 -6.75
N ALA A 385 30.45 -15.92 -6.57
CA ALA A 385 29.95 -17.07 -7.34
C ALA A 385 28.49 -17.41 -6.98
N GLN A 386 28.17 -17.45 -5.68
CA GLN A 386 26.80 -17.71 -5.22
C GLN A 386 25.88 -16.55 -5.57
N ALA A 387 26.38 -15.31 -5.48
CA ALA A 387 25.63 -14.14 -5.92
C ALA A 387 25.26 -14.21 -7.40
N ALA A 388 26.22 -14.55 -8.27
CA ALA A 388 25.98 -14.69 -9.70
C ALA A 388 24.91 -15.76 -9.98
N GLN A 389 24.97 -16.91 -9.29
CA GLN A 389 23.96 -17.97 -9.42
C GLN A 389 22.55 -17.48 -9.00
N SER A 390 22.42 -16.87 -7.83
CA SER A 390 21.14 -16.37 -7.31
C SER A 390 20.55 -15.31 -8.24
N LEU A 391 21.37 -14.35 -8.69
CA LEU A 391 20.94 -13.25 -9.55
C LEU A 391 20.62 -13.70 -10.98
N GLN A 392 21.35 -14.69 -11.51
CA GLN A 392 21.02 -15.29 -12.80
C GLN A 392 19.64 -15.97 -12.77
N GLN A 393 19.34 -16.72 -11.69
CA GLN A 393 18.02 -17.33 -11.51
C GLN A 393 16.92 -16.27 -11.39
N ALA A 394 17.14 -15.24 -10.56
CA ALA A 394 16.19 -14.13 -10.42
C ALA A 394 15.91 -13.45 -11.77
N LEU A 395 16.97 -13.18 -12.55
CA LEU A 395 16.87 -12.52 -13.85
C LEU A 395 16.12 -13.40 -14.86
N ALA A 396 16.40 -14.69 -14.90
CA ALA A 396 15.69 -15.62 -15.77
C ALA A 396 14.18 -15.64 -15.47
N ILE A 397 13.79 -15.67 -14.19
CA ILE A 397 12.38 -15.64 -13.78
C ILE A 397 11.74 -14.29 -14.16
N SER A 398 12.37 -13.16 -13.85
CA SER A 398 11.79 -11.84 -14.11
C SER A 398 11.67 -11.57 -15.61
N VAL A 399 12.67 -11.96 -16.42
CA VAL A 399 12.64 -11.80 -17.88
C VAL A 399 11.53 -12.67 -18.50
N LYS A 400 11.43 -13.94 -18.08
CA LYS A 400 10.38 -14.86 -18.57
C LYS A 400 8.98 -14.33 -18.29
N ARG A 401 8.78 -13.68 -17.14
CA ARG A 401 7.47 -13.21 -16.70
C ARG A 401 7.10 -11.82 -17.22
N ASP A 402 8.01 -10.88 -17.07
CA ASP A 402 7.73 -9.45 -17.26
C ASP A 402 8.41 -8.86 -18.51
N GLY A 403 9.35 -9.58 -19.12
CA GLY A 403 10.20 -9.11 -20.20
C GLY A 403 11.52 -8.50 -19.72
N ALA A 404 12.46 -8.33 -20.64
CA ALA A 404 13.81 -7.84 -20.36
C ALA A 404 13.83 -6.37 -19.90
N ASP A 405 13.00 -5.53 -20.50
CA ASP A 405 12.96 -4.09 -20.23
C ASP A 405 12.08 -3.72 -19.02
N HIS A 406 11.50 -4.71 -18.34
CA HIS A 406 10.69 -4.44 -17.16
C HIS A 406 11.59 -3.98 -15.99
N PRO A 407 11.18 -2.97 -15.19
CA PRO A 407 12.00 -2.41 -14.11
C PRO A 407 12.60 -3.46 -13.16
N ARG A 408 11.86 -4.54 -12.86
CA ARG A 408 12.37 -5.62 -12.02
C ARG A 408 13.52 -6.40 -12.66
N SER A 409 13.42 -6.65 -13.97
CA SER A 409 14.46 -7.34 -14.74
C SER A 409 15.72 -6.49 -14.81
N LEU A 410 15.58 -5.20 -15.12
CA LEU A 410 16.70 -4.25 -15.18
C LEU A 410 17.42 -4.10 -13.83
N ARG A 411 16.67 -4.04 -12.72
CA ARG A 411 17.25 -4.05 -11.36
C ARG A 411 18.08 -5.29 -11.08
N THR A 412 17.55 -6.44 -11.46
CA THR A 412 18.24 -7.72 -11.28
C THR A 412 19.45 -7.81 -12.21
N GLN A 413 19.36 -7.26 -13.41
CA GLN A 413 20.43 -7.26 -14.41
C GLN A 413 21.65 -6.47 -13.95
N PHE A 414 21.50 -5.26 -13.42
CA PHE A 414 22.68 -4.52 -12.93
C PHE A 414 23.28 -5.16 -11.65
N ASN A 415 22.46 -5.83 -10.82
CA ASN A 415 22.99 -6.58 -9.70
C ASN A 415 23.77 -7.80 -10.18
N TYR A 416 23.24 -8.52 -11.18
CA TYR A 416 23.93 -9.63 -11.83
C TYR A 416 25.24 -9.17 -12.47
N GLY A 417 25.25 -8.03 -13.15
CA GLY A 417 26.47 -7.44 -13.70
C GLY A 417 27.52 -7.15 -12.63
N ALA A 418 27.12 -6.65 -11.45
CA ALA A 418 28.04 -6.48 -10.33
C ALA A 418 28.60 -7.82 -9.82
N ALA A 419 27.79 -8.89 -9.83
CA ALA A 419 28.24 -10.23 -9.47
C ALA A 419 29.22 -10.83 -10.48
N LEU A 420 28.95 -10.67 -11.78
CA LEU A 420 29.87 -11.06 -12.84
C LEU A 420 31.22 -10.36 -12.68
N ALA A 421 31.22 -9.04 -12.48
CA ALA A 421 32.45 -8.29 -12.28
C ALA A 421 33.22 -8.73 -11.03
N CYS A 422 32.53 -8.98 -9.91
CA CYS A 422 33.09 -9.55 -8.68
C CYS A 422 33.74 -10.93 -8.93
N SER A 423 33.12 -11.77 -9.75
CA SER A 423 33.62 -13.12 -10.09
C SER A 423 34.76 -13.14 -11.13
N GLY A 424 35.22 -11.97 -11.59
CA GLY A 424 36.33 -11.83 -12.54
C GLY A 424 35.91 -11.52 -13.99
N ALA A 425 34.62 -11.63 -14.32
CA ALA A 425 34.07 -11.28 -15.64
C ALA A 425 33.75 -9.77 -15.73
N PHE A 426 34.76 -8.93 -15.53
CA PHE A 426 34.59 -7.47 -15.41
C PHE A 426 33.91 -6.82 -16.63
N SER A 427 34.42 -7.06 -17.85
CA SER A 427 33.87 -6.42 -19.05
C SER A 427 32.42 -6.79 -19.31
N GLU A 428 32.06 -8.05 -19.09
CA GLU A 428 30.67 -8.52 -19.21
C GLU A 428 29.80 -7.87 -18.13
N GLY A 429 30.24 -7.88 -16.87
CA GLY A 429 29.52 -7.29 -15.76
C GLY A 429 29.27 -5.78 -15.92
N ALA A 430 30.31 -5.03 -16.33
CA ALA A 430 30.21 -3.61 -16.63
C ALA A 430 29.23 -3.33 -17.79
N SER A 431 29.24 -4.18 -18.83
CA SER A 431 28.29 -4.08 -19.95
C SER A 431 26.85 -4.33 -19.51
N GLN A 432 26.61 -5.31 -18.63
CA GLN A 432 25.27 -5.60 -18.10
C GLN A 432 24.73 -4.42 -17.28
N ILE A 433 25.55 -3.83 -16.41
CA ILE A 433 25.16 -2.65 -15.63
C ILE A 433 24.86 -1.45 -16.54
N ARG A 434 25.75 -1.17 -17.49
CA ARG A 434 25.59 -0.06 -18.44
C ARG A 434 24.30 -0.20 -19.25
N SER A 435 24.08 -1.37 -19.85
CA SER A 435 22.86 -1.64 -20.63
C SER A 435 21.61 -1.45 -19.78
N ALA A 436 21.59 -1.97 -18.54
CA ALA A 436 20.44 -1.79 -17.67
C ALA A 436 20.20 -0.30 -17.34
N ALA A 437 21.25 0.45 -17.04
CA ALA A 437 21.16 1.88 -16.73
C ALA A 437 20.64 2.70 -17.93
N GLU A 438 21.14 2.44 -19.13
CA GLU A 438 20.70 3.09 -20.37
C GLU A 438 19.25 2.75 -20.72
N THR A 439 18.81 1.51 -20.49
CA THR A 439 17.39 1.12 -20.70
C THR A 439 16.47 1.79 -19.69
N ILE A 440 16.86 1.90 -18.41
CA ILE A 440 16.06 2.62 -17.41
C ILE A 440 15.93 4.10 -17.78
N GLU A 441 17.03 4.74 -18.19
CA GLU A 441 17.08 6.17 -18.52
C GLU A 441 16.31 6.52 -19.81
N SER A 442 16.28 5.62 -20.78
CA SER A 442 15.59 5.81 -22.06
C SER A 442 14.09 5.45 -22.03
N ALA A 443 13.58 4.96 -20.90
CA ALA A 443 12.17 4.61 -20.77
C ALA A 443 11.24 5.83 -20.91
N PRO A 444 9.98 5.68 -21.38
CA PRO A 444 9.04 6.79 -21.54
C PRO A 444 8.74 7.57 -20.25
N ARG A 445 8.88 6.91 -19.10
CA ARG A 445 8.82 7.48 -17.76
C ARG A 445 10.01 6.92 -16.97
N PRO A 446 11.20 7.52 -17.10
CA PRO A 446 12.40 6.95 -16.51
C PRO A 446 12.37 7.08 -14.99
N ASP A 447 12.73 6.00 -14.30
CA ASP A 447 13.06 6.07 -12.89
C ASP A 447 14.51 6.54 -12.75
N LEU A 448 14.67 7.86 -12.62
CA LEU A 448 15.98 8.49 -12.55
C LEU A 448 16.78 8.04 -11.31
N GLU A 449 16.11 7.73 -10.20
CA GLU A 449 16.81 7.26 -9.00
C GLU A 449 17.36 5.84 -9.23
N GLU A 450 16.58 4.95 -9.84
CA GLU A 450 17.01 3.60 -10.18
C GLU A 450 18.15 3.63 -11.24
N ALA A 451 18.06 4.51 -12.23
CA ALA A 451 19.14 4.74 -13.20
C ALA A 451 20.43 5.21 -12.50
N ALA A 452 20.32 6.18 -11.58
CA ALA A 452 21.45 6.64 -10.79
C ALA A 452 22.07 5.50 -9.95
N ALA A 453 21.25 4.62 -9.36
CA ALA A 453 21.74 3.46 -8.60
C ALA A 453 22.51 2.45 -9.47
N ALA A 454 22.08 2.25 -10.72
CA ALA A 454 22.82 1.43 -11.69
C ALA A 454 24.16 2.08 -12.07
N TRP A 455 24.16 3.38 -12.40
CA TRP A 455 25.38 4.13 -12.70
C TRP A 455 26.34 4.18 -11.50
N GLU A 456 25.83 4.29 -10.28
CA GLU A 456 26.62 4.26 -9.05
C GLU A 456 27.42 2.95 -8.94
N LYS A 457 26.78 1.81 -9.23
CA LYS A 457 27.44 0.50 -9.22
C LYS A 457 28.56 0.43 -10.25
N LEU A 458 28.33 0.95 -11.46
CA LEU A 458 29.36 0.98 -12.49
C LEU A 458 30.54 1.87 -12.09
N ALA A 459 30.27 3.07 -11.55
CA ALA A 459 31.31 3.97 -11.07
C ALA A 459 32.12 3.31 -9.95
N ARG A 460 31.47 2.64 -8.99
CA ARG A 460 32.15 1.89 -7.93
C ARG A 460 33.03 0.76 -8.45
N LEU A 461 32.59 0.01 -9.46
CA LEU A 461 33.39 -1.04 -10.08
C LEU A 461 34.70 -0.50 -10.67
N HIS A 462 34.65 0.65 -11.35
CA HIS A 462 35.86 1.30 -11.85
C HIS A 462 36.75 1.84 -10.72
N LEU A 463 36.15 2.42 -9.68
CA LEU A 463 36.89 2.89 -8.50
C LEU A 463 37.60 1.76 -7.75
N ASP A 464 36.98 0.59 -7.60
CA ASP A 464 37.58 -0.58 -6.96
C ASP A 464 38.77 -1.15 -7.76
N ARG A 465 38.88 -0.82 -9.05
CA ARG A 465 40.03 -1.15 -9.92
C ARG A 465 41.05 -0.02 -10.06
N ASN A 466 40.88 1.08 -9.31
CA ASN A 466 41.69 2.29 -9.43
C ASN A 466 41.66 2.92 -10.83
N GLU A 467 40.50 2.95 -11.48
CA GLU A 467 40.29 3.50 -12.83
C GLU A 467 39.53 4.85 -12.79
N PRO A 468 40.13 5.95 -12.31
CA PRO A 468 39.43 7.23 -12.13
C PRO A 468 38.98 7.87 -13.45
N ASP A 469 39.71 7.63 -14.54
CA ASP A 469 39.38 8.18 -15.88
C ASP A 469 38.08 7.58 -16.44
N ALA A 470 37.74 6.35 -16.04
CA ALA A 470 36.46 5.73 -16.37
C ALA A 470 35.35 6.12 -15.38
N ALA A 471 35.69 6.32 -14.10
CA ALA A 471 34.71 6.67 -13.07
C ALA A 471 34.22 8.13 -13.15
N LEU A 472 35.10 9.11 -13.41
CA LEU A 472 34.73 10.53 -13.42
C LEU A 472 33.63 10.87 -14.44
N PRO A 473 33.68 10.42 -15.71
CA PRO A 473 32.59 10.68 -16.66
C PRO A 473 31.24 10.08 -16.25
N LEU A 474 31.26 8.94 -15.55
CA LEU A 474 30.03 8.34 -15.02
C LEU A 474 29.44 9.19 -13.90
N LEU A 475 30.29 9.75 -13.04
CA LEU A 475 29.85 10.66 -11.98
C LEU A 475 29.32 11.98 -12.55
N ASP A 476 29.91 12.50 -13.62
CA ASP A 476 29.39 13.68 -14.32
C ASP A 476 28.01 13.40 -14.95
N HIS A 477 27.83 12.21 -15.54
CA HIS A 477 26.53 11.76 -16.04
C HIS A 477 25.49 11.67 -14.92
N MET A 478 25.87 11.09 -13.78
CA MET A 478 25.00 11.00 -12.60
C MET A 478 24.62 12.38 -12.06
N ASP A 479 25.52 13.36 -12.01
CA ASP A 479 25.17 14.73 -11.59
C ASP A 479 24.12 15.36 -12.52
N ALA A 480 24.30 15.21 -13.83
CA ALA A 480 23.34 15.70 -14.82
C ALA A 480 21.98 14.99 -14.72
N LEU A 481 21.98 13.71 -14.34
CA LEU A 481 20.78 12.92 -14.16
C LEU A 481 20.04 13.30 -12.87
N LEU A 482 20.75 13.40 -11.75
CA LEU A 482 20.21 13.75 -10.44
C LEU A 482 19.71 15.20 -10.38
N ALA A 483 20.30 16.11 -11.16
CA ALA A 483 19.82 17.49 -11.30
C ALA A 483 18.41 17.61 -11.91
N LYS A 484 17.91 16.55 -12.55
CA LYS A 484 16.53 16.49 -13.09
C LYS A 484 15.50 16.11 -12.01
N LEU A 485 15.92 15.68 -10.82
CA LEU A 485 15.03 15.36 -9.72
C LEU A 485 14.56 16.64 -9.03
N GLU A 486 13.25 16.85 -8.93
CA GLU A 486 12.69 18.01 -8.19
C GLU A 486 13.03 17.97 -6.70
N ASN A 487 13.11 16.76 -6.12
CA ASN A 487 13.44 16.52 -4.71
C ASN A 487 14.36 15.30 -4.59
N PRO A 488 15.69 15.45 -4.82
CA PRO A 488 16.60 14.33 -4.72
C PRO A 488 16.63 13.79 -3.29
N PRO A 489 16.60 12.46 -3.09
CA PRO A 489 16.79 11.84 -1.78
C PRO A 489 18.06 12.33 -1.08
N LEU A 490 18.01 12.41 0.26
CA LEU A 490 19.16 12.78 1.12
C LEU A 490 20.39 11.88 0.92
N TYR A 491 20.20 10.71 0.31
CA TYR A 491 21.27 9.77 -0.03
C TYR A 491 22.30 10.36 -0.99
N TRP A 492 21.85 11.02 -2.06
CA TRP A 492 22.69 11.32 -3.23
C TRP A 492 23.79 12.37 -3.01
N PRO A 493 23.55 13.52 -2.35
CA PRO A 493 24.57 14.56 -2.25
C PRO A 493 25.87 14.06 -1.59
N GLY A 494 25.75 13.41 -0.43
CA GLY A 494 26.91 12.85 0.26
C GLY A 494 27.53 11.66 -0.48
N ARG A 495 26.69 10.84 -1.14
CA ARG A 495 27.16 9.70 -1.92
C ARG A 495 27.98 10.12 -3.14
N MET A 496 27.52 11.13 -3.87
CA MET A 496 28.23 11.70 -5.02
C MET A 496 29.54 12.36 -4.59
N ALA A 497 29.52 13.14 -3.51
CA ALA A 497 30.72 13.79 -2.99
C ALA A 497 31.82 12.78 -2.63
N THR A 498 31.47 11.69 -1.95
CA THR A 498 32.44 10.64 -1.56
C THR A 498 32.94 9.82 -2.74
N LEU A 499 32.09 9.45 -3.71
CA LEU A 499 32.53 8.75 -4.91
C LEU A 499 33.48 9.61 -5.76
N ARG A 500 33.14 10.89 -5.93
CA ARG A 500 33.95 11.86 -6.68
C ARG A 500 35.25 12.18 -5.96
N ALA A 501 35.24 12.34 -4.63
CA ALA A 501 36.45 12.51 -3.85
C ALA A 501 37.37 11.28 -3.95
N HIS A 502 36.82 10.07 -3.94
CA HIS A 502 37.60 8.85 -4.16
C HIS A 502 38.25 8.84 -5.56
N ALA A 503 37.49 9.17 -6.60
CA ALA A 503 38.01 9.29 -7.97
C ALA A 503 39.14 10.34 -8.08
N LEU A 504 38.96 11.51 -7.45
CA LEU A 504 39.94 12.59 -7.45
C LEU A 504 41.23 12.22 -6.72
N LEU A 505 41.14 11.48 -5.61
CA LEU A 505 42.32 10.97 -4.91
C LEU A 505 43.09 9.96 -5.76
N LEU A 506 42.39 9.06 -6.45
CA LEU A 506 43.02 8.14 -7.40
C LEU A 506 43.68 8.87 -8.59
N ALA A 507 43.12 10.02 -8.98
CA ALA A 507 43.67 10.90 -10.02
C ALA A 507 44.73 11.90 -9.50
N ALA A 508 45.27 11.72 -8.29
CA ALA A 508 46.26 12.60 -7.65
C ALA A 508 45.82 14.07 -7.56
N LYS A 509 44.53 14.32 -7.27
CA LYS A 509 43.94 15.65 -7.05
C LYS A 509 43.43 15.83 -5.60
N PRO A 510 44.27 15.65 -4.57
CA PRO A 510 43.83 15.63 -3.17
C PRO A 510 43.23 16.96 -2.69
N LYS A 511 43.71 18.10 -3.21
CA LYS A 511 43.15 19.43 -2.87
C LYS A 511 41.69 19.57 -3.31
N GLN A 512 41.33 19.04 -4.48
CA GLN A 512 39.96 19.07 -4.98
C GLN A 512 39.08 18.09 -4.20
N ALA A 513 39.60 16.91 -3.89
CA ALA A 513 38.91 15.92 -3.08
C ALA A 513 38.59 16.45 -1.67
N LEU A 514 39.56 17.10 -1.01
CA LEU A 514 39.38 17.67 0.32
C LEU A 514 38.33 18.79 0.31
N ALA A 515 38.42 19.74 -0.63
CA ALA A 515 37.45 20.82 -0.77
C ALA A 515 36.02 20.30 -0.96
N LEU A 516 35.85 19.22 -1.74
CA LEU A 516 34.56 18.57 -1.95
C LEU A 516 34.01 17.95 -0.66
N LEU A 517 34.87 17.26 0.11
CA LEU A 517 34.49 16.60 1.36
C LEU A 517 34.23 17.58 2.51
N GLU A 518 34.83 18.78 2.47
CA GLU A 518 34.57 19.89 3.39
C GLU A 518 33.26 20.60 3.04
N ALA A 519 33.02 20.86 1.75
CA ALA A 519 31.78 21.46 1.26
C ALA A 519 30.54 20.59 1.54
N MET A 520 30.72 19.28 1.65
CA MET A 520 29.68 18.34 2.05
C MET A 520 29.09 18.65 3.45
N GLY A 521 29.83 19.37 4.30
CA GLY A 521 29.38 19.84 5.62
C GLY A 521 28.96 18.71 6.58
N ALA A 522 28.21 19.08 7.62
CA ALA A 522 27.57 18.14 8.56
C ALA A 522 26.24 17.56 8.02
N GLU A 523 25.75 18.02 6.86
CA GLU A 523 24.49 17.54 6.28
C GLU A 523 24.60 16.10 5.75
N ALA A 524 25.80 15.64 5.38
CA ALA A 524 26.03 14.23 5.04
C ALA A 524 26.00 13.26 6.23
N ASP A 525 26.12 13.74 7.48
CA ASP A 525 25.93 12.91 8.67
C ASP A 525 24.44 12.56 8.89
N ARG A 526 23.53 13.16 8.13
CA ARG A 526 22.08 12.83 8.13
C ARG A 526 21.70 11.74 7.13
N ASN A 527 22.69 11.09 6.49
CA ASN A 527 22.44 10.06 5.50
C ASN A 527 21.98 8.75 6.17
N LEU A 528 21.19 7.95 5.46
CA LEU A 528 20.69 6.65 5.91
C LEU A 528 21.75 5.54 5.83
N ASP A 529 22.85 5.78 5.11
CA ASP A 529 23.99 4.86 5.05
C ASP A 529 24.96 5.10 6.20
N ILE A 530 25.02 4.14 7.14
CA ILE A 530 25.87 4.21 8.33
C ILE A 530 27.38 4.24 8.00
N GLU A 531 27.77 3.78 6.80
CA GLU A 531 29.17 3.79 6.37
C GLU A 531 29.61 5.11 5.76
N LEU A 532 28.68 5.90 5.21
CA LEU A 532 29.03 7.10 4.46
C LEU A 532 29.83 8.12 5.27
N PRO A 533 29.48 8.44 6.54
CA PRO A 533 30.29 9.34 7.37
C PRO A 533 31.70 8.80 7.64
N VAL A 534 31.85 7.48 7.76
CA VAL A 534 33.14 6.82 7.96
C VAL A 534 33.98 6.86 6.68
N GLU A 535 33.36 6.57 5.53
CA GLU A 535 34.01 6.67 4.23
C GLU A 535 34.50 8.09 3.95
N ALA A 536 33.67 9.10 4.22
CA ALA A 536 34.04 10.50 4.07
C ALA A 536 35.21 10.87 5.00
N ALA A 537 35.20 10.44 6.26
CA ALA A 537 36.29 10.67 7.20
C ALA A 537 37.60 10.03 6.74
N LEU A 538 37.55 8.78 6.23
CA LEU A 538 38.71 8.09 5.68
C LEU A 538 39.26 8.83 4.45
N LEU A 539 38.41 9.23 3.51
CA LEU A 539 38.83 9.97 2.32
C LEU A 539 39.43 11.34 2.68
N ARG A 540 38.88 12.06 3.67
CA ARG A 540 39.46 13.32 4.16
C ARG A 540 40.84 13.11 4.74
N ALA A 541 41.00 12.09 5.59
CA ALA A 541 42.29 11.76 6.19
C ALA A 541 43.34 11.36 5.14
N VAL A 542 42.93 10.62 4.09
CA VAL A 542 43.82 10.29 2.95
C VAL A 542 44.24 11.58 2.22
N ALA A 543 43.28 12.46 1.89
CA ALA A 543 43.57 13.73 1.21
C ALA A 543 44.51 14.62 2.04
N ALA A 544 44.26 14.76 3.34
CA ALA A 544 45.08 15.53 4.27
C ALA A 544 46.50 14.97 4.38
N THR A 545 46.64 13.64 4.40
CA THR A 545 47.95 12.96 4.40
C THR A 545 48.73 13.24 3.11
N GLU A 546 48.08 13.11 1.94
CA GLU A 546 48.71 13.38 0.65
C GLU A 546 49.12 14.85 0.47
N LEU A 547 48.44 15.77 1.16
CA LEU A 547 48.76 17.20 1.18
C LEU A 547 49.82 17.60 2.23
N GLY A 548 50.20 16.69 3.14
CA GLY A 548 51.08 17.03 4.26
C GLY A 548 50.45 18.01 5.25
N ALA A 549 49.13 17.94 5.46
CA ALA A 549 48.43 18.83 6.39
C ALA A 549 48.89 18.58 7.85
N PRO A 550 49.03 19.64 8.67
CA PRO A 550 49.54 19.51 10.04
C PRO A 550 48.67 18.66 10.96
N ASP A 551 47.37 18.56 10.67
CA ASP A 551 46.37 17.79 11.41
C ASP A 551 46.09 16.40 10.79
N ALA A 552 46.81 15.99 9.74
CA ALA A 552 46.55 14.74 9.02
C ALA A 552 46.57 13.50 9.93
N ALA A 553 47.49 13.46 10.90
CA ALA A 553 47.59 12.37 11.87
C ALA A 553 46.36 12.28 12.79
N ASP A 554 45.82 13.43 13.20
CA ASP A 554 44.63 13.50 14.04
C ASP A 554 43.38 13.10 13.26
N GLN A 555 43.27 13.52 11.99
CA GLN A 555 42.20 13.09 11.10
C GLN A 555 42.23 11.58 10.83
N ALA A 556 43.42 11.00 10.60
CA ALA A 556 43.60 9.56 10.40
C ALA A 556 43.16 8.76 11.63
N ARG A 557 43.55 9.19 12.84
CA ARG A 557 43.14 8.58 14.10
C ARG A 557 41.62 8.65 14.29
N LEU A 558 41.01 9.81 14.03
CA LEU A 558 39.56 9.98 14.11
C LEU A 558 38.82 9.06 13.12
N ALA A 559 39.28 8.97 11.88
CA ALA A 559 38.67 8.11 10.86
C ALA A 559 38.76 6.62 11.23
N ARG A 560 39.87 6.17 11.80
CA ARG A 560 40.02 4.80 12.31
C ARG A 560 39.12 4.51 13.51
N ASN A 561 38.99 5.45 14.44
CA ASN A 561 38.06 5.29 15.57
C ASN A 561 36.61 5.17 15.09
N LYS A 562 36.22 5.98 14.09
CA LYS A 562 34.89 5.86 13.45
C LYS A 562 34.70 4.51 12.78
N LEU A 563 35.73 4.00 12.07
CA LEU A 563 35.69 2.67 11.45
C LEU A 563 35.58 1.55 12.49
N ALA A 564 36.34 1.62 13.57
CA ALA A 564 36.32 0.64 14.66
C ALA A 564 34.99 0.63 15.45
N ALA A 565 34.23 1.73 15.39
CA ALA A 565 32.90 1.81 16.00
C ALA A 565 31.81 1.14 15.15
N LEU A 566 32.05 0.86 13.87
CA LEU A 566 31.11 0.09 13.05
C LEU A 566 31.14 -1.38 13.46
N GLN A 567 29.96 -1.96 13.66
CA GLN A 567 29.84 -3.38 14.01
C GLN A 567 30.22 -4.29 12.82
N HIS A 568 29.87 -3.89 11.60
CA HIS A 568 30.07 -4.67 10.38
C HIS A 568 30.60 -3.80 9.23
N PRO A 569 31.86 -3.31 9.31
CA PRO A 569 32.42 -2.45 8.26
C PRO A 569 32.70 -3.24 6.98
N SER A 570 32.43 -2.61 5.84
CA SER A 570 32.67 -3.18 4.52
C SER A 570 34.16 -3.26 4.23
N ALA A 571 34.54 -4.26 3.43
CA ALA A 571 35.93 -4.45 2.99
C ALA A 571 36.49 -3.21 2.28
N ARG A 572 35.62 -2.39 1.67
CA ARG A 572 36.00 -1.14 1.01
C ARG A 572 36.53 -0.11 2.01
N LEU A 573 35.88 0.07 3.15
CA LEU A 573 36.37 0.97 4.20
C LEU A 573 37.73 0.51 4.73
N GLY A 574 37.91 -0.82 4.89
CA GLY A 574 39.20 -1.41 5.26
C GLY A 574 40.32 -1.06 4.25
N ARG A 575 40.04 -1.16 2.94
CA ARG A 575 41.00 -0.76 1.89
C ARG A 575 41.34 0.73 1.94
N LEU A 576 40.36 1.59 2.20
CA LEU A 576 40.60 3.03 2.36
C LEU A 576 41.45 3.33 3.61
N ALA A 577 41.16 2.68 4.73
CA ALA A 577 41.93 2.83 5.97
C ALA A 577 43.38 2.37 5.82
N ALA A 578 43.64 1.34 4.99
CA ALA A 578 44.98 0.85 4.70
C ALA A 578 45.85 1.87 3.93
N ARG A 579 45.26 2.91 3.31
CA ARG A 579 46.00 4.02 2.68
C ARG A 579 46.55 5.03 3.69
N LEU A 580 46.11 4.99 4.95
CA LEU A 580 46.55 5.92 5.98
C LEU A 580 47.86 5.47 6.64
N PRO A 581 48.74 6.39 7.09
CA PRO A 581 50.00 6.05 7.74
C PRO A 581 49.78 5.25 9.03
N ALA A 582 50.58 4.22 9.30
CA ALA A 582 50.48 3.43 10.54
C ALA A 582 50.51 4.33 11.78
N GLU A 583 49.69 3.99 12.79
CA GLU A 583 49.81 4.61 14.12
C GLU A 583 51.19 4.29 14.69
N ARG A 584 51.93 5.35 15.08
CA ARG A 584 53.23 5.23 15.72
C ARG A 584 53.09 5.04 17.22
#